data_AF-A0AAJ2JRY9-F1
#
_entry.id   AF-A0AAJ2JRY9-F1
#
_cell.length_a   1.000
_cell.length_b   1.000
_cell.length_c   1.000
_cell.angle_alpha   90.00
_cell.angle_beta   90.00
_cell.angle_gamma   90.00
#
_symmetry.space_group_name_H-M   'P 1'
#
loop_
_entity.id
_entity.type
_entity.pdbx_description
1 polymer ?
#
loop_
_entity_poly.entity_id
_entity_poly.type
_entity_poly.pdbx_seq_one_letter_code
_entity_poly.pdbx_strand_id
1 'polypeptide(L)'
;MWRSTRQRSITIVLAAVMMTWLLQGCTSQEHSIPPIETDTPYSHQKDSQVKPDERKPVGKQNEKTEIASPKSQSSHNGDSTYTDQAFDRAHPQLKGIVLASNNAAVKELWGEPEEHYVMDDTDPIDVYQYEGFSYGCKQDGRIIFVEVSGEDTSTGIQGLTIGDSEATASKVLGRPDHDTDYVWSYELKNCLLRLDLDPTTNKIQAVKLFSNERV
;
A
#
# COMPACT_ATOMS: atom_id res chain seq x y z
N MET A 1 -33.85 3.37 61.34
CA MET A 1 -33.02 3.95 62.42
C MET A 1 -31.59 3.49 62.13
N TRP A 2 -30.52 4.26 62.01
CA TRP A 2 -30.16 5.63 62.38
C TRP A 2 -29.08 6.12 61.39
N ARG A 3 -29.00 7.44 61.28
CA ARG A 3 -28.27 8.33 60.36
C ARG A 3 -26.73 8.23 60.33
N SER A 4 -26.19 8.68 59.19
CA SER A 4 -25.09 9.67 58.95
C SER A 4 -23.74 9.47 59.68
N THR A 5 -22.57 9.97 59.28
CA THR A 5 -22.09 11.02 58.37
C THR A 5 -20.57 10.80 58.28
N ARG A 6 -19.89 11.21 57.19
CA ARG A 6 -18.73 12.15 57.28
C ARG A 6 -18.14 12.46 55.91
N GLN A 7 -18.44 13.68 55.52
CA GLN A 7 -17.78 14.54 54.55
C GLN A 7 -16.41 15.00 55.10
N ARG A 8 -15.38 15.08 54.26
CA ARG A 8 -14.26 16.00 54.43
C ARG A 8 -13.81 16.54 53.07
N SER A 9 -14.08 17.82 52.90
CA SER A 9 -13.61 18.73 51.87
C SER A 9 -12.14 19.16 52.14
N ILE A 10 -11.60 20.00 51.24
CA ILE A 10 -10.47 20.98 51.37
C ILE A 10 -9.13 20.49 50.75
N THR A 11 -8.32 21.22 49.97
CA THR A 11 -8.34 22.53 49.28
C THR A 11 -7.00 22.65 48.49
N ILE A 12 -7.07 23.14 47.25
CA ILE A 12 -6.14 24.01 46.47
C ILE A 12 -4.63 24.00 46.80
N VAL A 13 -3.79 23.81 45.77
CA VAL A 13 -2.65 24.73 45.48
C VAL A 13 -2.53 24.96 43.98
N LEU A 14 -2.83 26.20 43.57
CA LEU A 14 -2.37 26.82 42.33
C LEU A 14 -0.84 26.90 42.34
N ALA A 15 -0.20 26.50 41.24
CA ALA A 15 1.13 26.98 40.89
C ALA A 15 1.12 27.40 39.42
N ALA A 16 0.72 28.64 39.20
CA ALA A 16 1.05 29.38 37.99
C ALA A 16 2.53 29.80 38.10
N VAL A 17 3.38 29.29 37.22
CA VAL A 17 4.69 29.89 36.96
C VAL A 17 4.76 30.23 35.49
N MET A 18 4.61 31.52 35.25
CA MET A 18 4.89 32.22 34.02
C MET A 18 6.37 32.05 33.67
N MET A 19 6.67 31.62 32.45
CA MET A 19 7.93 31.98 31.81
C MET A 19 7.72 32.15 30.30
N THR A 20 7.24 33.35 29.98
CA THR A 20 7.39 33.99 28.68
C THR A 20 8.88 34.11 28.36
N TRP A 21 9.37 33.32 27.42
CA TRP A 21 10.64 33.59 26.75
C TRP A 21 10.37 34.42 25.50
N LEU A 22 11.08 35.54 25.47
CA LEU A 22 11.07 36.58 24.45
C LEU A 22 11.69 36.07 23.14
N LEU A 23 11.13 36.61 22.07
CA LEU A 23 11.61 36.62 20.70
C LEU A 23 13.15 36.78 20.60
N GLN A 24 13.80 35.77 20.02
CA GLN A 24 14.99 35.91 19.19
C GLN A 24 14.58 35.25 17.86
N GLY A 25 14.29 36.01 16.82
CA GLY A 25 15.28 36.74 16.06
C GLY A 25 15.59 35.91 14.82
N CYS A 26 14.92 36.24 13.70
CA CYS A 26 15.22 35.66 12.40
C CYS A 26 16.68 35.89 12.06
N THR A 27 17.41 34.81 11.77
CA THR A 27 18.62 34.89 10.95
C THR A 27 18.37 33.95 9.79
N SER A 28 17.93 34.52 8.67
CA SER A 28 18.01 33.88 7.37
C SER A 28 19.49 33.73 7.04
N GLN A 29 20.01 32.51 7.17
CA GLN A 29 21.28 32.19 6.56
C GLN A 29 20.97 31.76 5.11
N GLU A 30 20.98 32.75 4.23
CA GLU A 30 21.16 32.55 2.79
C GLU A 30 22.50 31.85 2.60
N HIS A 31 22.47 30.52 2.43
CA HIS A 31 23.60 29.81 1.85
C HIS A 31 23.34 29.78 0.35
N SER A 32 23.94 30.74 -0.35
CA SER A 32 23.95 30.85 -1.80
C SER A 32 24.63 29.60 -2.38
N ILE A 33 23.82 28.65 -2.84
CA ILE A 33 24.30 27.57 -3.71
C ILE A 33 24.52 28.20 -5.09
N PRO A 34 25.73 28.15 -5.67
CA PRO A 34 25.97 28.66 -7.01
C PRO A 34 25.14 27.85 -8.04
N PRO A 35 24.72 28.47 -9.15
CA PRO A 35 23.99 27.77 -10.19
C PRO A 35 24.84 26.64 -10.74
N ILE A 36 24.26 25.43 -10.81
CA ILE A 36 24.79 24.35 -11.63
C ILE A 36 24.61 24.80 -13.09
N GLU A 37 25.71 25.19 -13.72
CA GLU A 37 25.79 25.38 -15.16
C GLU A 37 25.52 24.03 -15.84
N THR A 38 24.34 23.94 -16.46
CA THR A 38 24.04 22.95 -17.49
C THR A 38 24.79 23.32 -18.75
N ASP A 39 25.88 22.61 -19.03
CA ASP A 39 26.47 22.53 -20.38
C ASP A 39 26.90 21.09 -20.64
N THR A 40 25.99 20.28 -21.16
CA THR A 40 26.36 19.15 -22.03
C THR A 40 25.45 19.17 -23.27
N PRO A 41 26.02 19.48 -24.45
CA PRO A 41 25.25 19.53 -25.69
C PRO A 41 25.00 18.10 -26.19
N TYR A 42 23.72 17.71 -26.26
CA TYR A 42 23.30 16.59 -27.08
C TYR A 42 23.58 16.92 -28.56
N SER A 43 24.66 16.36 -29.07
CA SER A 43 25.00 16.40 -30.48
C SER A 43 24.00 15.55 -31.28
N HIS A 44 23.25 16.21 -32.14
CA HIS A 44 22.69 15.60 -33.33
C HIS A 44 23.84 15.16 -34.24
N GLN A 45 23.91 13.88 -34.58
CA GLN A 45 24.51 13.51 -35.86
C GLN A 45 23.66 12.48 -36.61
N LYS A 46 23.17 13.00 -37.73
CA LYS A 46 22.38 12.36 -38.77
C LYS A 46 23.33 11.67 -39.76
N ASP A 47 22.84 10.56 -40.31
CA ASP A 47 23.21 9.93 -41.59
C ASP A 47 24.69 9.66 -41.91
N SER A 48 25.00 8.38 -42.06
CA SER A 48 25.83 7.94 -43.19
C SER A 48 25.38 6.57 -43.66
N GLN A 49 24.87 6.57 -44.89
CA GLN A 49 24.54 5.42 -45.72
C GLN A 49 25.74 4.49 -45.87
N VAL A 50 25.51 3.18 -45.76
CA VAL A 50 26.31 2.17 -46.45
C VAL A 50 25.35 1.18 -47.13
N LYS A 51 25.60 0.98 -48.42
CA LYS A 51 24.86 0.12 -49.36
C LYS A 51 25.00 -1.37 -49.03
N PRO A 52 24.09 -2.22 -49.54
CA PRO A 52 23.95 -3.61 -49.15
C PRO A 52 24.92 -4.51 -49.93
N ASP A 53 25.42 -5.55 -49.28
CA ASP A 53 26.06 -6.67 -49.98
C ASP A 53 25.54 -8.00 -49.44
N GLU A 54 25.19 -8.87 -50.38
CA GLU A 54 24.63 -10.20 -50.20
C GLU A 54 25.58 -11.14 -49.47
N ARG A 55 25.06 -11.94 -48.52
CA ARG A 55 25.44 -13.35 -48.41
C ARG A 55 24.37 -14.20 -47.69
N LYS A 56 24.03 -15.31 -48.34
CA LYS A 56 23.07 -16.36 -47.97
C LYS A 56 23.59 -17.28 -46.85
N PRO A 57 22.71 -18.15 -46.28
CA PRO A 57 22.73 -18.58 -44.88
C PRO A 57 23.28 -20.00 -44.66
N VAL A 58 23.91 -20.25 -43.51
CA VAL A 58 24.11 -21.57 -42.85
C VAL A 58 24.48 -21.26 -41.39
N GLY A 59 23.98 -21.88 -40.32
CA GLY A 59 23.15 -23.07 -40.21
C GLY A 59 22.62 -23.26 -38.79
N LYS A 60 21.78 -24.29 -38.68
CA LYS A 60 21.03 -24.71 -37.50
C LYS A 60 21.95 -25.10 -36.34
N GLN A 61 21.63 -24.60 -35.15
CA GLN A 61 21.80 -25.37 -33.91
C GLN A 61 20.49 -25.33 -33.14
N ASN A 62 20.12 -26.50 -32.67
CA ASN A 62 18.82 -26.82 -32.13
C ASN A 62 18.94 -26.63 -30.62
N GLU A 63 18.47 -25.50 -30.11
CA GLU A 63 18.30 -25.33 -28.68
C GLU A 63 16.86 -25.68 -28.33
N LYS A 64 16.70 -26.84 -27.70
CA LYS A 64 15.43 -27.30 -27.14
C LYS A 64 15.16 -26.47 -25.88
N THR A 65 14.64 -25.26 -26.06
CA THR A 65 14.08 -24.49 -24.94
C THR A 65 12.66 -25.01 -24.72
N GLU A 66 12.44 -25.72 -23.62
CA GLU A 66 11.08 -26.01 -23.13
C GLU A 66 10.48 -24.70 -22.64
N ILE A 67 9.75 -24.03 -23.53
CA ILE A 67 8.91 -22.90 -23.18
C ILE A 67 7.70 -23.51 -22.48
N ALA A 68 7.75 -23.60 -21.15
CA ALA A 68 6.58 -23.90 -20.35
C ALA A 68 5.52 -22.84 -20.69
N SER A 69 4.49 -23.25 -21.42
CA SER A 69 3.34 -22.40 -21.70
C SER A 69 2.69 -22.06 -20.36
N PRO A 70 2.39 -20.78 -20.05
CA PRO A 70 1.61 -20.47 -18.88
C PRO A 70 0.24 -21.11 -19.08
N LYS A 71 -0.06 -22.07 -18.20
CA LYS A 71 -1.36 -22.70 -18.14
C LYS A 71 -2.30 -21.66 -17.56
N SER A 72 -3.01 -20.94 -18.43
CA SER A 72 -4.17 -20.15 -18.04
C SER A 72 -5.22 -21.10 -17.46
N GLN A 73 -5.22 -21.24 -16.15
CA GLN A 73 -6.34 -21.74 -15.35
C GLN A 73 -6.74 -20.53 -14.49
N SER A 74 -7.76 -19.79 -14.90
CA SER A 74 -9.13 -20.02 -14.48
C SER A 74 -9.23 -19.97 -12.96
N SER A 75 -9.73 -18.83 -12.47
CA SER A 75 -10.19 -18.54 -11.12
C SER A 75 -10.50 -19.80 -10.32
N HIS A 76 -9.61 -20.14 -9.38
CA HIS A 76 -9.99 -20.90 -8.21
C HIS A 76 -10.00 -19.92 -7.05
N ASN A 77 -11.20 -19.59 -6.59
CA ASN A 77 -11.34 -19.21 -5.20
C ASN A 77 -10.66 -20.32 -4.40
N GLY A 78 -9.51 -20.02 -3.78
CA GLY A 78 -9.17 -20.68 -2.52
C GLY A 78 -10.44 -20.66 -1.67
N ASP A 79 -10.81 -21.80 -1.09
CA ASP A 79 -12.07 -22.06 -0.38
C ASP A 79 -12.16 -21.22 0.90
N SER A 80 -12.17 -19.90 0.75
CA SER A 80 -12.35 -18.95 1.82
C SER A 80 -13.83 -18.92 2.14
N THR A 81 -14.17 -18.98 3.41
CA THR A 81 -15.56 -18.86 3.88
C THR A 81 -16.04 -17.40 3.94
N TYR A 82 -15.18 -16.46 3.52
CA TYR A 82 -15.43 -15.03 3.55
C TYR A 82 -16.33 -14.57 2.39
N THR A 83 -17.09 -13.51 2.64
CA THR A 83 -17.92 -12.84 1.63
C THR A 83 -17.65 -11.34 1.65
N ASP A 84 -17.61 -10.73 0.47
CA ASP A 84 -17.35 -9.30 0.31
C ASP A 84 -18.30 -8.44 1.15
N GLN A 85 -17.75 -7.42 1.80
CA GLN A 85 -18.48 -6.54 2.70
C GLN A 85 -18.56 -5.13 2.14
N ALA A 86 -19.63 -4.41 2.45
CA ALA A 86 -19.70 -2.99 2.17
C ALA A 86 -18.52 -2.25 2.84
N PHE A 87 -18.00 -1.23 2.17
CA PHE A 87 -16.89 -0.47 2.72
C PHE A 87 -17.30 0.31 3.98
N ASP A 88 -16.65 0.01 5.10
CA ASP A 88 -16.80 0.74 6.37
C ASP A 88 -15.51 1.48 6.69
N ARG A 89 -15.55 2.82 6.63
CA ARG A 89 -14.40 3.68 6.98
C ARG A 89 -14.00 3.58 8.45
N ALA A 90 -14.92 3.17 9.34
CA ALA A 90 -14.62 2.99 10.75
C ALA A 90 -13.89 1.66 11.02
N HIS A 91 -14.11 0.65 10.19
CA HIS A 91 -13.54 -0.70 10.32
C HIS A 91 -13.04 -1.22 8.96
N PRO A 92 -12.01 -0.58 8.38
CA PRO A 92 -11.52 -0.93 7.06
C PRO A 92 -10.88 -2.32 7.06
N GLN A 93 -11.16 -3.07 6.01
CA GLN A 93 -10.62 -4.40 5.78
C GLN A 93 -10.48 -4.67 4.28
N LEU A 94 -9.54 -5.54 3.94
CA LEU A 94 -9.40 -6.14 2.62
C LEU A 94 -9.43 -7.65 2.78
N LYS A 95 -10.15 -8.37 1.91
CA LYS A 95 -10.29 -9.84 2.01
C LYS A 95 -10.77 -10.34 3.38
N GLY A 96 -11.53 -9.54 4.12
CA GLY A 96 -11.96 -9.83 5.49
C GLY A 96 -10.86 -9.70 6.57
N ILE A 97 -9.70 -9.18 6.20
CA ILE A 97 -8.55 -8.98 7.08
C ILE A 97 -8.55 -7.53 7.56
N VAL A 98 -8.72 -7.36 8.88
CA VAL A 98 -8.48 -6.10 9.57
C VAL A 98 -7.03 -6.05 10.07
N LEU A 99 -6.43 -4.86 10.13
CA LEU A 99 -5.04 -4.71 10.61
C LEU A 99 -4.86 -5.11 12.09
N ALA A 100 -5.93 -5.09 12.89
CA ALA A 100 -5.91 -5.56 14.28
C ALA A 100 -5.92 -7.09 14.41
N SER A 101 -6.08 -7.83 13.31
CA SER A 101 -6.02 -9.29 13.30
C SER A 101 -4.60 -9.80 13.53
N ASN A 102 -4.50 -11.09 13.83
CA ASN A 102 -3.26 -11.83 13.89
C ASN A 102 -3.22 -12.92 12.80
N ASN A 103 -2.04 -13.51 12.59
CA ASN A 103 -1.80 -14.52 11.57
C ASN A 103 -2.76 -15.74 11.68
N ALA A 104 -3.09 -16.18 12.90
CA ALA A 104 -3.96 -17.34 13.10
C ALA A 104 -5.38 -17.08 12.59
N ALA A 105 -5.93 -15.89 12.83
CA ALA A 105 -7.24 -15.50 12.33
C ALA A 105 -7.30 -15.46 10.79
N VAL A 106 -6.22 -15.04 10.14
CA VAL A 106 -6.18 -15.03 8.67
C VAL A 106 -6.13 -16.46 8.11
N LYS A 107 -5.33 -17.34 8.73
CA LYS A 107 -5.26 -18.75 8.34
C LYS A 107 -6.56 -19.51 8.55
N GLU A 108 -7.36 -19.13 9.55
CA GLU A 108 -8.69 -19.69 9.73
C GLU A 108 -9.63 -19.32 8.56
N LEU A 109 -9.47 -18.12 8.00
CA LEU A 109 -10.28 -17.64 6.87
C LEU A 109 -9.80 -18.15 5.50
N TRP A 110 -8.49 -18.21 5.30
CA TRP A 110 -7.86 -18.39 3.98
C TRP A 110 -6.99 -19.65 3.85
N GLY A 111 -6.78 -20.39 4.93
CA GLY A 111 -5.89 -21.56 4.94
C GLY A 111 -4.41 -21.17 5.07
N GLU A 112 -3.52 -22.06 4.60
CA GLU A 112 -2.09 -21.78 4.59
C GLU A 112 -1.70 -20.93 3.38
N PRO A 113 -0.71 -20.03 3.51
CA PRO A 113 -0.20 -19.23 2.40
C PRO A 113 0.55 -20.08 1.38
N GLU A 114 0.60 -19.60 0.15
CA GLU A 114 1.41 -20.18 -0.93
C GLU A 114 2.90 -19.95 -0.71
N GLU A 115 3.24 -18.76 -0.20
CA GLU A 115 4.62 -18.37 0.08
C GLU A 115 4.71 -17.57 1.37
N HIS A 116 5.83 -17.71 2.06
CA HIS A 116 6.20 -16.93 3.24
C HIS A 116 7.67 -16.53 3.14
N TYR A 117 7.95 -15.26 3.38
CA TYR A 117 9.30 -14.74 3.46
C TYR A 117 9.39 -13.59 4.46
N VAL A 118 10.61 -13.27 4.89
CA VAL A 118 10.89 -12.14 5.78
C VAL A 118 11.48 -11.02 4.95
N MET A 119 10.85 -9.85 5.01
CA MET A 119 11.41 -8.62 4.47
C MET A 119 12.39 -8.03 5.50
N ASP A 120 13.65 -7.89 5.07
CA ASP A 120 14.73 -7.35 5.90
C ASP A 120 14.65 -5.81 5.93
N ASP A 121 13.99 -5.31 6.97
CA ASP A 121 13.87 -3.88 7.29
C ASP A 121 14.34 -3.68 8.75
N THR A 122 14.46 -2.43 9.20
CA THR A 122 14.84 -2.05 10.58
C THR A 122 14.04 -2.85 11.61
N ASP A 123 12.74 -3.02 11.34
CA ASP A 123 11.84 -3.91 12.05
C ASP A 123 11.31 -4.96 11.06
N PRO A 124 11.84 -6.20 11.07
CA PRO A 124 11.52 -7.23 10.10
C PRO A 124 10.02 -7.51 9.97
N ILE A 125 9.60 -7.83 8.75
CA ILE A 125 8.20 -8.08 8.41
C ILE A 125 8.08 -9.48 7.82
N ASP A 126 7.27 -10.33 8.46
CA ASP A 126 6.83 -11.61 7.90
C ASP A 126 5.75 -11.35 6.86
N VAL A 127 6.01 -11.65 5.59
CA VAL A 127 5.07 -11.50 4.49
C VAL A 127 4.52 -12.86 4.11
N TYR A 128 3.18 -12.96 4.08
CA TYR A 128 2.45 -14.15 3.69
C TYR A 128 1.68 -13.87 2.39
N GLN A 129 1.90 -14.70 1.39
CA GLN A 129 1.33 -14.52 0.05
C GLN A 129 0.34 -15.63 -0.29
N TYR A 130 -0.77 -15.22 -0.90
CA TYR A 130 -1.85 -16.04 -1.42
C TYR A 130 -2.13 -15.60 -2.86
N GLU A 131 -2.90 -16.39 -3.61
CA GLU A 131 -3.40 -15.96 -4.91
C GLU A 131 -4.18 -14.64 -4.80
N GLY A 132 -3.65 -13.60 -5.45
CA GLY A 132 -4.27 -12.28 -5.56
C GLY A 132 -4.18 -11.38 -4.33
N PHE A 133 -3.54 -11.80 -3.24
CA PHE A 133 -3.29 -10.90 -2.10
C PHE A 133 -2.11 -11.33 -1.23
N SER A 134 -1.63 -10.40 -0.42
CA SER A 134 -0.63 -10.65 0.61
C SER A 134 -0.90 -9.82 1.85
N TYR A 135 -0.33 -10.22 2.99
CA TYR A 135 -0.29 -9.39 4.18
C TYR A 135 1.06 -9.51 4.87
N GLY A 136 1.45 -8.42 5.55
CA GLY A 136 2.66 -8.36 6.35
C GLY A 136 2.35 -8.28 7.83
N CYS A 137 3.07 -9.05 8.63
CA CYS A 137 3.02 -9.03 10.08
C CYS A 137 4.36 -8.56 10.65
N LYS A 138 4.33 -7.84 11.76
CA LYS A 138 5.52 -7.68 12.61
C LYS A 138 5.77 -8.97 13.39
N GLN A 139 6.96 -9.07 14.00
CA GLN A 139 7.35 -10.22 14.82
C GLN A 139 6.40 -10.49 16.02
N ASP A 140 5.69 -9.46 16.50
CA ASP A 140 4.65 -9.59 17.54
C ASP A 140 3.33 -10.19 17.01
N GLY A 141 3.25 -10.47 15.71
CA GLY A 141 2.10 -11.04 15.02
C GLY A 141 1.04 -10.03 14.59
N ARG A 142 1.26 -8.72 14.83
CA ARG A 142 0.34 -7.67 14.38
C ARG A 142 0.44 -7.45 12.88
N ILE A 143 -0.70 -7.48 12.18
CA ILE A 143 -0.76 -7.16 10.76
C ILE A 143 -0.56 -5.66 10.56
N ILE A 144 0.38 -5.31 9.69
CA ILE A 144 0.74 -3.91 9.41
C ILE A 144 0.36 -3.48 8.00
N PHE A 145 0.17 -4.43 7.09
CA PHE A 145 -0.43 -4.14 5.80
C PHE A 145 -1.17 -5.35 5.23
N VAL A 146 -2.12 -5.06 4.35
CA VAL A 146 -2.76 -6.01 3.42
C VAL A 146 -2.72 -5.40 2.03
N GLU A 147 -2.32 -6.18 1.03
CA GLU A 147 -2.32 -5.76 -0.38
C GLU A 147 -3.14 -6.75 -1.19
N VAL A 148 -4.04 -6.23 -2.03
CA VAL A 148 -4.75 -7.01 -3.06
C VAL A 148 -4.30 -6.50 -4.43
N SER A 149 -3.91 -7.43 -5.30
CA SER A 149 -3.48 -7.14 -6.67
C SER A 149 -3.73 -8.35 -7.58
N GLY A 150 -3.54 -8.19 -8.88
CA GLY A 150 -3.84 -9.22 -9.87
C GLY A 150 -5.22 -9.04 -10.52
N GLU A 151 -5.28 -9.23 -11.83
CA GLU A 151 -6.47 -8.98 -12.65
C GLU A 151 -7.71 -9.73 -12.12
N ASP A 152 -8.86 -9.07 -12.16
CA ASP A 152 -10.17 -9.61 -11.75
C ASP A 152 -10.22 -10.16 -10.31
N THR A 153 -9.28 -9.77 -9.45
CA THR A 153 -9.25 -10.21 -8.06
C THR A 153 -10.18 -9.35 -7.20
N SER A 154 -11.15 -9.96 -6.50
CA SER A 154 -12.00 -9.23 -5.54
C SER A 154 -11.14 -8.60 -4.44
N THR A 155 -11.41 -7.35 -4.07
CA THR A 155 -10.71 -6.68 -2.96
C THR A 155 -11.21 -7.13 -1.59
N GLY A 156 -12.32 -7.88 -1.55
CA GLY A 156 -13.10 -8.11 -0.34
C GLY A 156 -14.06 -6.98 0.02
N ILE A 157 -14.01 -5.87 -0.73
CA ILE A 157 -14.97 -4.76 -0.65
C ILE A 157 -16.05 -4.99 -1.71
N GLN A 158 -17.30 -4.99 -1.30
CA GLN A 158 -18.44 -5.27 -2.16
C GLN A 158 -18.51 -4.28 -3.33
N GLY A 159 -18.44 -4.81 -4.55
CA GLY A 159 -18.52 -4.03 -5.77
C GLY A 159 -17.20 -3.41 -6.23
N LEU A 160 -16.07 -3.83 -5.65
CA LEU A 160 -14.73 -3.36 -6.02
C LEU A 160 -13.77 -4.53 -6.28
N THR A 161 -13.30 -4.61 -7.51
CA THR A 161 -12.37 -5.64 -8.01
C THR A 161 -11.13 -4.97 -8.61
N ILE A 162 -9.98 -5.62 -8.55
CA ILE A 162 -8.80 -5.15 -9.29
C ILE A 162 -9.11 -5.13 -10.79
N GLY A 163 -8.69 -4.06 -11.47
CA GLY A 163 -9.02 -3.77 -12.87
C GLY A 163 -10.26 -2.87 -13.07
N ASP A 164 -11.03 -2.60 -12.00
CA ASP A 164 -12.13 -1.64 -12.04
C ASP A 164 -11.64 -0.21 -12.27
N SER A 165 -12.51 0.62 -12.84
CA SER A 165 -12.23 2.04 -13.07
C SER A 165 -12.27 2.86 -11.78
N GLU A 166 -11.60 4.01 -11.80
CA GLU A 166 -11.72 5.04 -10.76
C GLU A 166 -13.18 5.47 -10.49
N ALA A 167 -14.04 5.45 -11.52
CA ALA A 167 -15.46 5.77 -11.38
C ALA A 167 -16.21 4.73 -10.55
N THR A 168 -15.87 3.44 -10.72
CA THR A 168 -16.37 2.35 -9.87
C THR A 168 -15.88 2.56 -8.44
N ALA A 169 -14.59 2.84 -8.26
CA ALA A 169 -14.00 3.09 -6.94
C ALA A 169 -14.70 4.26 -6.22
N SER A 170 -14.92 5.38 -6.90
CA SER A 170 -15.60 6.56 -6.37
C SER A 170 -17.04 6.25 -5.94
N LYS A 171 -17.75 5.38 -6.67
CA LYS A 171 -19.10 4.95 -6.32
C LYS A 171 -19.12 4.08 -5.06
N VAL A 172 -18.11 3.22 -4.87
CA VAL A 172 -18.04 2.27 -3.74
C VAL A 172 -17.44 2.90 -2.49
N LEU A 173 -16.32 3.61 -2.64
CA LEU A 173 -15.51 4.13 -1.53
C LEU A 173 -15.82 5.60 -1.22
N GLY A 174 -16.48 6.30 -2.14
CA GLY A 174 -16.62 7.74 -2.09
C GLY A 174 -15.36 8.48 -2.56
N ARG A 175 -15.37 9.79 -2.33
CA ARG A 175 -14.26 10.69 -2.72
C ARG A 175 -12.99 10.38 -1.90
N PRO A 176 -11.81 10.29 -2.54
CA PRO A 176 -10.54 10.15 -1.82
C PRO A 176 -10.17 11.43 -1.07
N ASP A 177 -9.36 11.29 -0.03
CA ASP A 177 -8.81 12.41 0.73
C ASP A 177 -7.64 13.06 -0.02
N HIS A 178 -6.83 12.24 -0.71
CA HIS A 178 -5.80 12.70 -1.65
C HIS A 178 -5.90 11.99 -2.99
N ASP A 179 -5.62 12.73 -4.05
CA ASP A 179 -5.65 12.29 -5.44
C ASP A 179 -4.44 12.87 -6.17
N THR A 180 -3.58 12.01 -6.71
CA THR A 180 -2.42 12.40 -7.51
C THR A 180 -2.51 11.88 -8.95
N ASP A 181 -3.69 11.60 -9.47
CA ASP A 181 -3.98 10.97 -10.79
C ASP A 181 -3.56 9.49 -10.92
N TYR A 182 -2.47 9.07 -10.27
CA TYR A 182 -1.99 7.68 -10.27
C TYR A 182 -2.12 6.98 -8.91
N VAL A 183 -2.48 7.72 -7.87
CA VAL A 183 -2.76 7.19 -6.53
C VAL A 183 -3.94 7.94 -5.93
N TRP A 184 -4.91 7.18 -5.44
CA TRP A 184 -5.92 7.68 -4.51
C TRP A 184 -5.62 7.19 -3.12
N SER A 185 -5.85 8.04 -2.12
CA SER A 185 -5.73 7.62 -0.73
C SER A 185 -6.88 8.12 0.14
N TYR A 186 -7.21 7.30 1.13
CA TYR A 186 -8.26 7.55 2.10
C TYR A 186 -7.62 7.49 3.49
N GLU A 187 -7.61 8.63 4.17
CA GLU A 187 -7.14 8.72 5.55
C GLU A 187 -8.24 8.20 6.47
N LEU A 188 -7.87 7.24 7.30
CA LEU A 188 -8.73 6.59 8.28
C LEU A 188 -8.07 6.72 9.65
N LYS A 189 -8.84 6.55 10.73
CA LYS A 189 -8.40 6.88 12.09
C LYS A 189 -7.00 6.34 12.44
N ASN A 190 -6.77 5.05 12.16
CA ASN A 190 -5.52 4.35 12.46
C ASN A 190 -4.90 3.63 11.23
N CYS A 191 -5.28 4.02 10.03
CA CYS A 191 -4.78 3.38 8.81
C CYS A 191 -4.91 4.27 7.58
N LEU A 192 -4.27 3.82 6.51
CA LEU A 192 -4.32 4.42 5.18
C LEU A 192 -4.79 3.36 4.19
N LEU A 193 -5.91 3.61 3.51
CA LEU A 193 -6.29 2.83 2.33
C LEU A 193 -5.77 3.56 1.09
N ARG A 194 -5.06 2.85 0.23
CA ARG A 194 -4.46 3.37 -1.00
C ARG A 194 -4.89 2.54 -2.19
N LEU A 195 -5.27 3.20 -3.28
CA LEU A 195 -5.52 2.61 -4.58
C LEU A 195 -4.41 3.07 -5.53
N ASP A 196 -3.65 2.11 -6.06
CA ASP A 196 -2.70 2.38 -7.14
C ASP A 196 -3.46 2.29 -8.46
N LEU A 197 -3.42 3.35 -9.26
CA LEU A 197 -4.13 3.46 -10.54
C LEU A 197 -3.13 3.39 -11.70
N ASP A 198 -3.55 2.73 -12.77
CA ASP A 198 -2.85 2.78 -14.05
C ASP A 198 -3.00 4.20 -14.65
N PRO A 199 -1.91 4.93 -14.92
CA PRO A 199 -1.98 6.33 -15.34
C PRO A 199 -2.51 6.53 -16.78
N THR A 200 -2.67 5.44 -17.54
CA THR A 200 -3.17 5.49 -18.92
C THR A 200 -4.65 5.15 -18.99
N THR A 201 -5.09 4.20 -18.17
CA THR A 201 -6.44 3.62 -18.23
C THR A 201 -7.32 3.96 -17.03
N ASN A 202 -6.75 4.57 -15.99
CA ASN A 202 -7.37 4.85 -14.69
C ASN A 202 -8.02 3.61 -14.05
N LYS A 203 -7.47 2.43 -14.35
CA LYS A 203 -7.87 1.16 -13.74
C LYS A 203 -7.08 0.90 -12.48
N ILE A 204 -7.73 0.33 -11.48
CA ILE A 204 -7.10 -0.09 -10.23
C ILE A 204 -6.12 -1.23 -10.51
N GLN A 205 -4.86 -1.04 -10.14
CA GLN A 205 -3.81 -2.07 -10.22
C GLN A 205 -3.59 -2.77 -8.88
N ALA A 206 -3.75 -2.04 -7.77
CA ALA A 206 -3.65 -2.59 -6.43
C ALA A 206 -4.49 -1.80 -5.43
N VAL A 207 -4.96 -2.48 -4.39
CA VAL A 207 -5.59 -1.87 -3.22
C VAL A 207 -4.81 -2.28 -1.98
N LYS A 208 -4.36 -1.30 -1.21
CA LYS A 208 -3.43 -1.49 -0.08
C LYS A 208 -3.99 -0.84 1.17
N LEU A 209 -4.01 -1.59 2.26
CA LEU A 209 -4.39 -1.10 3.58
C LEU A 209 -3.16 -1.13 4.47
N PHE A 210 -2.73 0.02 4.99
CA PHE A 210 -1.56 0.17 5.84
C PHE A 210 -1.94 0.63 7.24
N SER A 211 -1.27 0.11 8.25
CA SER A 211 -1.30 0.70 9.59
C SER A 211 -0.61 2.07 9.55
N ASN A 212 -1.23 3.07 10.18
CA ASN A 212 -0.62 4.39 10.37
C ASN A 212 -0.10 4.59 11.81
N GLU A 213 -0.18 3.55 12.65
CA GLU A 213 0.29 3.60 14.02
C GLU A 213 1.80 3.86 14.00
N ARG A 214 2.20 5.06 14.43
CA ARG A 214 3.61 5.36 14.67
C ARG A 214 4.08 4.47 15.82
N VAL A 215 5.14 3.70 15.53
CA VAL A 215 5.97 3.04 16.54
C VAL A 215 6.69 4.09 17.37
#